data_AF-N9EX04-F1
#
_entry.id   AF-N9EX04-F1
#
_cell.length_a   1.000
_cell.length_b   1.000
_cell.length_c   1.000
_cell.angle_alpha   90.00
_cell.angle_beta   90.00
_cell.angle_gamma   90.00
#
_symmetry.space_group_name_H-M   'P 1'
#
loop_
_entity.id
_entity.type
_entity.pdbx_description
1 polymer ?
#
loop_
_entity_poly.entity_id
_entity_poly.type
_entity_poly.pdbx_seq_one_letter_code
_entity_poly.pdbx_strand_id
1 'polypeptide(L)'
;MAEKEQRLAHIRIDTNKFQTSERQGQLISSNVVISHDYFKYIIAQIQNFFGGRLTTYETVVDRARREAIVRLKQEAENVGSTHIMGLRLSTTELGMQGGMVEVFAYGTAT
;
A
#
# COMPACT_ATOMS: atom_id res chain seq x y z
N MET A 1 -6.44 2.68 -11.19
CA MET A 1 -5.37 2.90 -10.18
C MET A 1 -4.70 4.25 -10.40
N ALA A 2 -4.08 4.50 -11.56
CA ALA A 2 -3.46 5.80 -11.89
C ALA A 2 -4.41 7.00 -11.73
N GLU A 3 -5.68 6.86 -12.14
CA GLU A 3 -6.69 7.91 -11.94
C GLU A 3 -6.93 8.24 -10.45
N LYS A 4 -7.02 7.22 -9.59
CA LYS A 4 -7.18 7.42 -8.13
C LYS A 4 -5.94 8.06 -7.52
N GLU A 5 -4.74 7.65 -7.95
CA GLU A 5 -3.49 8.27 -7.52
C GLU A 5 -3.42 9.74 -7.90
N GLN A 6 -3.83 10.09 -9.12
CA GLN A 6 -3.87 11.47 -9.59
C GLN A 6 -4.89 12.30 -8.80
N ARG A 7 -6.10 11.77 -8.58
CA ARG A 7 -7.17 12.42 -7.82
C ARG A 7 -6.73 12.73 -6.38
N LEU A 8 -6.03 11.79 -5.75
CA LEU A 8 -5.54 11.88 -4.37
C LEU A 8 -4.11 12.46 -4.27
N ALA A 9 -3.54 12.97 -5.36
CA ALA A 9 -2.19 13.52 -5.37
C ALA A 9 -2.05 14.75 -4.46
N HIS A 10 -3.16 15.48 -4.23
CA HIS A 10 -3.22 16.65 -3.36
C HIS A 10 -3.00 16.32 -1.87
N ILE A 11 -3.22 15.07 -1.45
CA ILE A 11 -2.98 14.62 -0.07
C ILE A 11 -1.48 14.39 0.13
N ARG A 12 -0.90 15.19 1.03
CA ARG A 12 0.52 15.14 1.36
C ARG A 12 0.81 14.03 2.35
N ILE A 13 1.92 13.34 2.15
CA ILE A 13 2.39 12.25 3.01
C ILE A 13 3.78 12.61 3.53
N ASP A 14 3.99 12.39 4.83
CA ASP A 14 5.28 12.53 5.49
C ASP A 14 5.63 11.23 6.25
N THR A 15 6.93 10.90 6.33
CA THR A 15 7.43 9.70 7.05
C THR A 15 8.21 10.04 8.32
N ASN A 16 8.37 11.32 8.66
CA ASN A 16 9.12 11.76 9.83
C ASN A 16 8.42 11.31 11.12
N LYS A 17 9.23 10.84 12.09
CA LYS A 17 8.72 10.27 13.33
C LYS A 17 8.38 11.31 14.40
N PHE A 18 9.06 12.47 14.37
CA PHE A 18 9.02 13.47 15.44
C PHE A 18 8.50 14.83 14.93
N GLN A 19 7.51 14.81 14.04
CA GLN A 19 6.75 16.01 13.72
C GLN A 19 5.50 16.10 14.60
N THR A 20 5.27 17.28 15.14
CA THR A 20 4.04 17.67 15.85
C THR A 20 3.18 18.55 14.96
N SER A 21 1.87 18.42 15.10
CA SER A 21 0.88 19.28 14.45
C SER A 21 0.04 19.95 15.53
N GLU A 22 -0.34 21.20 15.30
CA GLU A 22 -1.31 21.93 16.14
C GLU A 22 -2.75 21.49 15.86
N ARG A 23 -2.97 20.75 14.77
CA ARG A 23 -4.28 20.23 14.38
C ARG A 23 -4.57 18.91 15.10
N GLN A 24 -5.86 18.64 15.33
CA GLN A 24 -6.29 17.36 15.88
C GLN A 24 -5.95 16.22 14.92
N GLY A 25 -5.18 15.25 15.41
CA GLY A 25 -4.79 14.08 14.65
C GLY A 25 -5.78 12.92 14.80
N GLN A 26 -6.03 12.19 13.72
CA GLN A 26 -6.77 10.93 13.74
C GLN A 26 -5.93 9.80 13.15
N LEU A 27 -5.85 8.67 13.84
CA LEU A 27 -5.22 7.47 13.30
C LEU A 27 -6.06 6.95 12.12
N ILE A 28 -5.42 6.74 10.98
CA ILE A 28 -6.02 6.12 9.80
C ILE A 28 -5.17 4.92 9.35
N SER A 29 -5.81 3.96 8.70
CA SER A 29 -5.13 2.74 8.28
C SER A 29 -5.79 2.07 7.09
N SER A 30 -5.07 1.22 6.37
CA SER A 30 -5.60 0.45 5.25
C SER A 30 -4.79 -0.83 5.01
N ASN A 31 -5.45 -1.84 4.43
CA ASN A 31 -4.84 -3.14 4.13
C ASN A 31 -5.03 -3.52 2.66
N VAL A 32 -4.03 -4.20 2.11
CA VAL A 32 -4.09 -4.89 0.82
C VAL A 32 -3.51 -6.28 1.00
N VAL A 33 -4.29 -7.32 0.72
CA VAL A 33 -3.85 -8.72 0.80
C VAL A 33 -3.75 -9.29 -0.60
N ILE A 34 -2.62 -9.92 -0.90
CA ILE A 34 -2.37 -10.65 -2.15
C ILE A 34 -2.36 -12.13 -1.85
N SER A 35 -3.15 -12.91 -2.58
CA SER A 35 -3.24 -14.36 -2.39
C SER A 35 -2.27 -15.15 -3.28
N HIS A 36 -2.04 -16.41 -2.90
CA HIS A 36 -1.18 -17.37 -3.60
C HIS A 36 -1.58 -17.54 -5.07
N ASP A 37 -2.88 -17.59 -5.35
CA ASP A 37 -3.40 -17.77 -6.69
C ASP A 37 -3.09 -16.57 -7.60
N TYR A 38 -3.09 -15.36 -7.02
CA TYR A 38 -2.66 -14.17 -7.74
C TYR A 38 -1.17 -14.26 -8.11
N PHE A 39 -0.31 -14.71 -7.18
CA PHE A 39 1.11 -14.91 -7.46
C PHE A 39 1.32 -15.94 -8.58
N LYS A 40 0.64 -17.10 -8.50
CA LYS A 40 0.69 -18.14 -9.55
C LYS A 40 0.29 -17.61 -10.91
N TYR A 41 -0.79 -16.84 -10.99
CA TYR A 41 -1.29 -16.28 -12.24
C TYR A 41 -0.24 -15.37 -12.92
N ILE A 42 0.35 -14.43 -12.18
CA ILE A 42 1.35 -13.52 -12.78
C ILE A 42 2.62 -14.28 -13.18
N ILE A 43 3.06 -15.24 -12.38
CA ILE A 43 4.20 -16.11 -12.71
C ILE A 43 3.94 -16.90 -14.00
N ALA A 44 2.74 -17.49 -14.15
CA ALA A 44 2.35 -18.23 -15.35
C ALA A 44 2.29 -17.34 -16.60
N GLN A 45 1.89 -16.08 -16.48
CA GLN A 45 1.89 -15.13 -17.61
C GLN A 45 3.31 -14.81 -18.10
N ILE A 46 4.31 -14.80 -17.19
CA ILE A 46 5.70 -14.43 -17.52
C ILE A 46 6.54 -15.63 -17.94
N GLN A 47 6.30 -16.83 -17.37
CA GLN A 47 6.95 -18.07 -17.79
C GLN A 47 6.67 -18.43 -19.26
N ASN A 48 5.54 -17.97 -19.80
CA ASN A 48 5.25 -18.12 -21.23
C ASN A 48 6.04 -17.16 -22.13
N PHE A 49 6.68 -16.12 -21.58
CA PHE A 49 7.31 -15.07 -22.37
C PHE A 49 8.85 -15.17 -22.40
N PHE A 50 9.58 -15.21 -21.27
CA PHE A 50 11.05 -15.36 -21.30
C PHE A 50 11.62 -15.88 -19.96
N GLY A 51 12.53 -16.87 -20.02
CA GLY A 51 13.19 -17.48 -18.88
C GLY A 51 14.30 -16.62 -18.24
N GLY A 52 13.94 -15.52 -17.57
CA GLY A 52 14.90 -14.66 -16.86
C GLY A 52 14.31 -13.88 -15.69
N ARG A 53 14.95 -14.02 -14.51
CA ARG A 53 14.76 -13.36 -13.18
C ARG A 53 13.33 -13.21 -12.62
N LEU A 54 13.24 -13.28 -11.28
CA LEU A 54 12.03 -13.19 -10.44
C LEU A 54 11.35 -11.80 -10.42
N THR A 55 11.52 -10.97 -11.45
CA THR A 55 10.98 -9.59 -11.58
C THR A 55 9.46 -9.53 -11.35
N THR A 56 8.78 -10.65 -11.57
CA THR A 56 7.35 -10.84 -11.32
C THR A 56 6.91 -10.57 -9.88
N TYR A 57 7.67 -11.04 -8.87
CA TYR A 57 7.28 -10.94 -7.47
C TYR A 57 7.34 -9.49 -6.97
N GLU A 58 8.41 -8.76 -7.35
CA GLU A 58 8.60 -7.35 -7.01
C GLU A 58 7.44 -6.50 -7.53
N THR A 59 7.01 -6.76 -8.77
CA THR A 59 5.94 -6.01 -9.44
C THR A 59 4.59 -6.10 -8.69
N VAL A 60 4.28 -7.26 -8.12
CA VAL A 60 3.01 -7.50 -7.40
C VAL A 60 3.01 -6.82 -6.03
N VAL A 61 4.10 -6.96 -5.29
CA VAL A 61 4.24 -6.33 -3.96
C VAL A 61 4.27 -4.80 -4.09
N ASP A 62 4.95 -4.26 -5.11
CA ASP A 62 4.96 -2.82 -5.37
C ASP A 62 3.57 -2.28 -5.71
N ARG A 63 2.79 -3.03 -6.50
CA ARG A 63 1.39 -2.69 -6.77
C ARG A 63 0.56 -2.68 -5.50
N ALA A 64 0.74 -3.65 -4.60
CA ALA A 64 0.03 -3.69 -3.34
C ALA A 64 0.40 -2.53 -2.41
N ARG A 65 1.69 -2.14 -2.34
CA ARG A 65 2.11 -0.94 -1.59
C ARG A 65 1.45 0.32 -2.12
N ARG A 66 1.46 0.51 -3.44
CA ARG A 66 0.80 1.68 -4.06
C ARG A 66 -0.71 1.69 -3.78
N GLU A 67 -1.37 0.54 -3.91
CA GLU A 67 -2.80 0.42 -3.61
C GLU A 67 -3.09 0.69 -2.13
N ALA A 68 -2.25 0.21 -1.20
CA ALA A 68 -2.39 0.48 0.22
C ALA A 68 -2.25 1.99 0.50
N ILE A 69 -1.28 2.67 -0.12
CA ILE A 69 -1.15 4.13 0.00
C ILE A 69 -2.37 4.86 -0.55
N VAL A 70 -2.90 4.43 -1.71
CA VAL A 70 -4.10 5.02 -2.31
C VAL A 70 -5.31 4.86 -1.40
N ARG A 71 -5.50 3.69 -0.79
CA ARG A 71 -6.57 3.45 0.19
C ARG A 71 -6.39 4.27 1.45
N LEU A 72 -5.17 4.39 1.97
CA LEU A 72 -4.90 5.25 3.12
C LEU A 72 -5.20 6.73 2.81
N LYS A 73 -4.88 7.19 1.60
CA LYS A 73 -5.26 8.54 1.14
C LYS A 73 -6.77 8.70 1.03
N GLN A 74 -7.49 7.65 0.64
CA GLN A 74 -8.96 7.66 0.66
C GLN A 74 -9.48 7.81 2.09
N GLU A 75 -8.89 7.11 3.07
CA GLU A 75 -9.25 7.28 4.48
C GLU A 75 -8.99 8.71 4.96
N ALA A 76 -7.86 9.31 4.58
CA ALA A 76 -7.59 10.72 4.89
C ALA A 76 -8.65 11.67 4.30
N GLU A 77 -9.04 11.46 3.05
CA GLU A 77 -10.11 12.23 2.41
C GLU A 77 -11.46 12.05 3.13
N ASN A 78 -11.79 10.83 3.53
CA ASN A 78 -13.04 10.51 4.24
C ASN A 78 -13.15 11.24 5.58
N VAL A 79 -12.01 11.51 6.25
CA VAL A 79 -11.96 12.29 7.49
C VAL A 79 -11.70 13.78 7.26
N GLY A 80 -11.73 14.24 6.00
CA GLY A 80 -11.54 15.65 5.62
C GLY A 80 -10.09 16.15 5.77
N SER A 81 -9.12 15.24 5.87
CA SER A 81 -7.71 15.56 6.01
C SER A 81 -6.99 15.56 4.66
N THR A 82 -6.06 16.50 4.51
CA THR A 82 -5.16 16.58 3.34
C THR A 82 -3.72 16.26 3.68
N HIS A 83 -3.44 15.81 4.91
CA HIS A 83 -2.08 15.54 5.36
C HIS A 83 -2.00 14.28 6.24
N ILE A 84 -1.18 13.31 5.80
CA ILE A 84 -0.89 12.08 6.52
C ILE A 84 0.53 12.18 7.06
N MET A 85 0.66 12.24 8.38
CA MET A 85 1.93 12.29 9.09
C MET A 85 2.38 10.90 9.53
N GLY A 86 3.69 10.67 9.51
CA GLY A 86 4.30 9.46 10.06
C GLY A 86 3.86 8.17 9.34
N LEU A 87 3.65 8.21 8.02
CA LEU A 87 3.27 7.03 7.24
C LEU A 87 4.22 5.86 7.51
N ARG A 88 3.65 4.69 7.78
CA ARG A 88 4.36 3.42 7.86
C ARG A 88 3.67 2.38 7.00
N LEU A 89 4.50 1.55 6.36
CA LEU A 89 4.09 0.35 5.66
C LEU A 89 4.67 -0.84 6.42
N SER A 90 3.83 -1.83 6.69
CA SER A 90 4.23 -3.14 7.17
C SER A 90 3.85 -4.19 6.12
N THR A 91 4.69 -5.21 5.96
CA THR A 91 4.40 -6.34 5.10
C THR A 91 4.50 -7.61 5.91
N THR A 92 3.44 -8.42 5.89
CA THR A 92 3.34 -9.64 6.69
C THR A 92 2.95 -10.79 5.79
N GLU A 93 3.67 -11.90 5.90
CA GLU A 93 3.25 -13.16 5.27
C GLU A 93 2.14 -13.81 6.12
N LEU A 94 1.05 -14.20 5.47
CA LEU A 94 -0.12 -14.81 6.10
C LEU A 94 -0.36 -16.24 5.57
N GLY A 95 -0.90 -17.08 6.44
CA GLY A 95 -1.26 -18.48 6.15
C GLY A 95 -0.19 -19.49 6.55
N MET A 96 -0.63 -20.72 6.87
CA MET A 96 0.21 -21.80 7.45
C MET A 96 1.42 -22.22 6.59
N GLN A 97 1.48 -21.81 5.32
CA GLN A 97 2.59 -22.11 4.40
C GLN A 97 3.04 -20.89 3.58
N GLY A 98 2.78 -19.65 4.03
CA GLY A 98 3.22 -18.44 3.31
C GLY A 98 2.46 -18.18 2.00
N GLY A 99 1.16 -18.45 2.00
CA GLY A 99 0.32 -18.34 0.81
C GLY A 99 -0.19 -16.93 0.52
N MET A 100 -0.08 -15.98 1.44
CA MET A 100 -0.59 -14.64 1.21
C MET A 100 0.38 -13.59 1.74
N VAL A 101 0.35 -12.41 1.16
CA VAL A 101 1.13 -11.26 1.61
C VAL A 101 0.17 -10.12 1.89
N GLU A 102 0.15 -9.65 3.13
CA GLU A 102 -0.54 -8.43 3.53
C GLU A 102 0.41 -7.24 3.47
N VAL A 103 -0.07 -6.14 2.90
CA VAL A 103 0.52 -4.81 3.02
C VAL A 103 -0.42 -3.95 3.85
N PHE A 104 0.03 -3.60 5.05
CA PHE A 104 -0.66 -2.70 5.97
C PHE A 104 -0.04 -1.31 5.91
N ALA A 105 -0.85 -0.29 5.66
CA ALA A 105 -0.43 1.11 5.68
C ALA A 105 -1.16 1.84 6.81
N TYR A 106 -0.45 2.64 7.60
CA TYR A 106 -1.04 3.44 8.66
C TYR A 106 -0.29 4.75 8.89
N GLY A 107 -0.97 5.71 9.50
CA GLY A 107 -0.43 7.02 9.82
C GLY A 107 -1.47 7.90 10.52
N THR A 108 -1.15 9.17 10.70
CA THR A 108 -2.04 10.13 11.37
C THR A 108 -2.53 11.17 10.38
N ALA A 109 -3.84 11.24 10.15
CA ALA A 109 -4.50 12.28 9.40
C ALA A 109 -4.57 13.58 10.24
N THR A 110 -4.19 14.71 9.64
CA THR A 110 -4.17 16.07 10.26
C THR A 110 -4.64 17.16 9.30
#